data_AF-A0A9X4R590-F1
#
_entry.id   AF-A0A9X4R590-F1
#
_cell.length_a   1.000
_cell.length_b   1.000
_cell.length_c   1.000
_cell.angle_alpha   90.00
_cell.angle_beta   90.00
_cell.angle_gamma   90.00
#
_symmetry.space_group_name_H-M   'P 1'
#
loop_
_entity.id
_entity.type
_entity.pdbx_description
1 polymer ?
#
loop_
_entity_poly.entity_id
_entity_poly.type
_entity_poly.pdbx_seq_one_letter_code
_entity_poly.pdbx_strand_id
1 'polypeptide(L)'
;MRIEGFIIERELASATPDLDVVRRLRDAVDRALRLLEFSPHSCRRAARALNDAQRELIVPFGSSGLVAAFEVRGEVVRIGAIRHQLEQDYH
;
A
#
# COMPACT_ATOMS: atom_id res chain seq x y z
N MET A 1 2.90 -9.97 -13.64
CA MET A 1 3.24 -10.00 -12.21
C MET A 1 2.04 -9.42 -11.45
N ARG A 2 1.26 -10.26 -10.76
CA ARG A 2 -0.08 -9.93 -10.24
C ARG A 2 -0.01 -9.88 -8.71
N ILE A 3 0.07 -8.66 -8.18
CA ILE A 3 0.35 -8.32 -6.78
C ILE A 3 -0.71 -8.87 -5.80
N GLU A 4 -1.92 -9.19 -6.29
CA GLU A 4 -3.04 -9.55 -5.43
C GLU A 4 -2.94 -10.96 -4.82
N GLY A 5 -2.27 -11.91 -5.47
CA GLY A 5 -2.26 -13.31 -5.02
C GLY A 5 -1.42 -13.56 -3.77
N PHE A 6 -0.21 -12.99 -3.72
CA PHE A 6 0.79 -13.39 -2.73
C PHE A 6 0.42 -13.06 -1.27
N ILE A 7 -0.22 -11.92 -1.04
CA ILE A 7 -0.60 -11.48 0.31
C ILE A 7 -1.78 -12.31 0.83
N ILE A 8 -2.79 -12.53 -0.03
CA ILE A 8 -3.97 -13.33 0.31
C ILE A 8 -3.55 -14.78 0.59
N GLU A 9 -2.72 -15.36 -0.28
CA GLU A 9 -2.20 -16.72 -0.12
C GLU A 9 -1.40 -16.88 1.18
N ARG A 10 -0.53 -15.93 1.52
CA ARG A 10 0.27 -15.98 2.76
C ARG A 10 -0.59 -15.89 4.02
N GLU A 11 -1.56 -14.98 4.06
CA GLU A 11 -2.45 -14.84 5.22
C GLU A 11 -3.37 -16.06 5.38
N LEU A 12 -3.85 -16.65 4.27
CA LEU A 12 -4.58 -17.92 4.28
C LEU A 12 -3.70 -19.10 4.72
N ALA A 13 -2.40 -19.08 4.41
CA ALA A 13 -1.44 -20.09 4.85
C ALA A 13 -0.90 -19.87 6.28
N SER A 14 -1.34 -18.82 6.99
CA SER A 14 -0.91 -18.55 8.36
C SER A 14 -1.49 -19.57 9.35
N ALA A 15 -0.93 -19.62 10.57
CA ALA A 15 -1.36 -20.53 11.64
C ALA A 15 -2.85 -20.36 12.04
N THR A 16 -3.45 -19.22 11.68
CA THR A 16 -4.88 -18.92 11.86
C THR A 16 -5.43 -18.37 10.53
N PRO A 17 -5.82 -19.24 9.58
CA PRO A 17 -6.32 -18.83 8.28
C PRO A 17 -7.51 -17.89 8.42
N ASP A 18 -7.38 -16.69 7.85
CA ASP A 18 -8.43 -15.69 7.91
C ASP A 18 -9.20 -15.67 6.60
N LEU A 19 -10.41 -16.23 6.61
CA LEU A 19 -11.30 -16.32 5.44
C LEU A 19 -11.81 -14.95 4.98
N ASP A 20 -11.73 -13.93 5.84
CA ASP A 20 -12.13 -12.56 5.60
C ASP A 20 -10.95 -11.66 5.16
N VAL A 21 -9.77 -12.25 4.88
CA VAL A 21 -8.55 -11.52 4.53
C VAL A 21 -8.77 -10.49 3.41
N VAL A 22 -9.54 -10.84 2.38
CA VAL A 22 -9.83 -9.95 1.25
C VAL A 22 -10.62 -8.72 1.70
N ARG A 23 -11.61 -8.93 2.58
CA ARG A 23 -12.43 -7.85 3.12
C ARG A 23 -11.58 -6.93 4.01
N ARG A 24 -10.78 -7.50 4.91
CA ARG A 24 -9.89 -6.72 5.79
C ARG A 24 -8.84 -5.94 5.00
N LEU A 25 -8.30 -6.54 3.94
CA LEU A 25 -7.35 -5.89 3.04
C LEU A 25 -7.99 -4.66 2.39
N ARG A 26 -9.19 -4.82 1.80
CA ARG A 26 -9.95 -3.72 1.23
C ARG A 26 -10.20 -2.62 2.26
N ASP A 27 -10.71 -2.98 3.44
CA ASP A 27 -11.02 -2.01 4.49
C ASP A 27 -9.76 -1.27 4.99
N ALA A 28 -8.59 -1.93 4.99
CA ALA A 28 -7.30 -1.31 5.33
C ALA A 28 -6.84 -0.33 4.26
N VAL A 29 -6.95 -0.70 2.98
CA VAL A 29 -6.66 0.19 1.85
C VAL A 29 -7.59 1.40 1.87
N ASP A 30 -8.90 1.21 2.02
CA ASP A 30 -9.88 2.30 2.08
C ASP A 30 -9.59 3.27 3.23
N ARG A 31 -9.24 2.75 4.42
CA ARG A 31 -8.82 3.57 5.56
C ARG A 31 -7.60 4.41 5.24
N ALA A 32 -6.60 3.82 4.59
CA ALA A 32 -5.37 4.52 4.27
C ALA A 32 -5.59 5.57 3.17
N LEU A 33 -6.39 5.25 2.14
CA LEU A 33 -6.68 6.17 1.04
C LEU A 33 -7.41 7.44 1.49
N ARG A 34 -8.22 7.38 2.57
CA ARG A 34 -8.81 8.60 3.15
C ARG A 34 -7.78 9.65 3.57
N LEU A 35 -6.55 9.26 3.92
CA LEU A 35 -5.49 10.23 4.19
C LEU A 35 -5.16 11.08 2.95
N LEU A 36 -5.26 10.49 1.76
CA LEU A 36 -4.96 11.16 0.49
C LEU A 36 -6.03 12.18 0.09
N GLU A 37 -7.24 12.07 0.65
CA GLU A 37 -8.31 13.06 0.44
C GLU A 37 -8.00 14.37 1.16
N PHE A 38 -7.35 14.31 2.33
CA PHE A 38 -7.10 15.50 3.16
C PHE A 38 -5.68 16.03 3.05
N SER A 39 -4.69 15.13 2.96
CA SER A 39 -3.28 15.52 3.06
C SER A 39 -2.35 14.56 2.30
N PRO A 40 -2.45 14.47 0.97
CA PRO A 40 -1.57 13.61 0.19
C PRO A 40 -0.11 14.09 0.23
N HIS A 41 0.11 15.39 0.44
CA HIS A 41 1.44 16.00 0.51
C HIS A 41 2.19 15.76 1.83
N SER A 42 1.51 15.29 2.89
CA SER A 42 2.19 14.91 4.15
C SER A 42 2.76 13.50 4.11
N CYS A 43 2.41 12.70 3.11
CA CYS A 43 2.95 11.35 2.96
C CYS A 43 4.45 11.40 2.63
N ARG A 44 5.17 10.36 3.06
CA ARG A 44 6.61 10.25 2.84
C ARG A 44 6.94 10.31 1.34
N ARG A 45 8.07 10.92 1.01
CA ARG A 45 8.64 10.81 -0.34
C ARG A 45 9.01 9.36 -0.60
N ALA A 46 8.80 8.91 -1.83
CA ALA A 46 9.25 7.57 -2.22
C ALA A 46 10.78 7.51 -2.20
N ALA A 47 11.36 6.43 -1.66
CA ALA A 47 12.81 6.31 -1.53
C ALA A 47 13.55 6.35 -2.87
N ARG A 48 12.89 5.86 -3.94
CA ARG A 48 13.39 5.85 -5.33
C ARG A 48 12.56 6.74 -6.25
N ALA A 49 12.09 7.86 -5.72
CA ALA A 49 11.29 8.81 -6.49
C ALA A 49 12.08 9.35 -7.69
N LEU A 50 11.49 9.26 -8.89
CA LEU A 50 12.02 9.90 -10.10
C LEU A 50 11.73 11.41 -10.12
N ASN A 51 10.78 11.88 -9.30
CA ASN A 51 10.41 13.29 -9.17
C ASN A 51 9.82 13.59 -7.77
N ASP A 52 9.69 14.87 -7.41
CA ASP A 52 9.19 15.29 -6.09
C ASP A 52 7.68 15.06 -5.88
N ALA A 53 6.95 14.72 -6.94
CA ALA A 53 5.53 14.40 -6.87
C ALA A 53 5.26 12.97 -6.41
N GLN A 54 6.25 12.07 -6.52
CA GLN A 54 6.14 10.67 -6.12
C GLN A 54 6.27 10.46 -4.61
N ARG A 55 5.26 9.81 -4.05
CA ARG A 55 5.09 9.58 -2.62
C ARG A 55 4.66 8.16 -2.33
N GLU A 56 4.84 7.76 -1.09
CA GLU A 56 4.45 6.44 -0.59
C GLU A 56 3.50 6.60 0.59
N LEU A 57 2.45 5.78 0.57
CA LEU A 57 1.52 5.62 1.68
C LEU A 57 1.74 4.22 2.27
N ILE A 58 2.06 4.16 3.56
CA ILE A 58 2.11 2.90 4.29
C ILE A 58 0.68 2.54 4.69
N VAL A 59 0.25 1.35 4.28
CA VAL A 59 -1.05 0.76 4.60
C VAL A 59 -0.79 -0.39 5.58
N PRO A 60 -1.11 -0.22 6.87
CA PRO A 60 -0.95 -1.29 7.86
C PRO A 60 -1.86 -2.48 7.54
N PHE A 61 -1.26 -3.63 7.26
CA PHE A 61 -1.99 -4.88 6.97
C PHE A 61 -1.09 -6.12 7.17
N GLY A 62 -1.63 -7.17 7.79
CA GLY A 62 -0.86 -8.38 8.10
C GLY A 62 0.35 -8.10 9.01
N SER A 63 1.40 -8.92 8.92
CA SER A 63 2.61 -8.81 9.73
C SER A 63 3.61 -7.75 9.27
N SER A 64 3.47 -7.23 8.06
CA SER A 64 4.54 -6.50 7.36
C SER A 64 4.06 -5.28 6.59
N GLY A 65 2.76 -5.10 6.38
CA GLY A 65 2.21 -3.91 5.73
C GLY A 65 2.40 -3.85 4.22
N LEU A 66 1.68 -2.89 3.63
CA LEU A 66 1.70 -2.58 2.21
C LEU A 66 2.17 -1.15 2.00
N VAL A 67 2.75 -0.89 0.83
CA VAL A 67 3.18 0.43 0.41
C VAL A 67 2.46 0.74 -0.90
N ALA A 68 1.63 1.78 -0.90
CA ALA A 68 1.04 2.34 -2.11
C ALA A 68 1.93 3.48 -2.62
N ALA A 69 2.54 3.30 -3.78
CA ALA A 69 3.26 4.35 -4.49
C ALA A 69 2.25 5.17 -5.30
N PHE A 70 2.28 6.49 -5.14
CA PHE A 70 1.36 7.40 -5.79
C PHE A 70 2.03 8.70 -6.19
N GLU A 71 1.35 9.48 -7.02
CA GLU A 71 1.81 10.77 -7.51
C GLU A 71 0.70 11.80 -7.30
N VAL A 72 1.07 13.01 -6.85
CA VAL A 72 0.14 14.14 -6.74
C VAL A 72 0.35 15.10 -7.90
N ARG A 73 -0.69 15.37 -8.68
CA ARG A 73 -0.68 16.29 -9.82
C ARG A 73 -1.83 17.28 -9.72
N GLY A 74 -1.55 18.49 -9.27
CA GLY A 74 -2.60 19.45 -8.90
C GLY A 74 -3.48 18.85 -7.81
N GLU A 75 -4.78 18.76 -8.06
CA GLU A 75 -5.76 18.17 -7.12
C GLU A 75 -5.95 16.66 -7.31
N VAL A 76 -5.26 16.04 -8.27
CA VAL A 76 -5.43 14.62 -8.61
C VAL A 76 -4.34 13.78 -7.96
N VAL A 77 -4.75 12.75 -7.23
CA VAL A 77 -3.88 11.70 -6.71
C VAL A 77 -3.98 10.47 -7.60
N ARG A 78 -2.85 10.01 -8.14
CA ARG A 78 -2.79 8.80 -8.97
C ARG A 78 -1.99 7.70 -8.28
N ILE A 79 -2.65 6.60 -7.94
CA ILE A 79 -1.99 5.39 -7.44
C ILE A 79 -1.29 4.70 -8.62
N GLY A 80 0.02 4.49 -8.52
CA GLY A 80 0.81 3.82 -9.56
C GLY A 80 0.96 2.32 -9.32
N ALA A 81 1.26 1.95 -8.08
CA ALA A 81 1.42 0.55 -7.68
C ALA A 81 1.18 0.40 -6.17
N ILE A 82 0.70 -0.77 -5.77
CA ILE A 82 0.69 -1.23 -4.37
C ILE A 82 1.68 -2.39 -4.30
N ARG A 83 2.49 -2.46 -3.25
CA ARG A 83 3.52 -3.50 -3.07
C ARG A 83 3.67 -3.86 -1.61
N HIS A 84 4.35 -4.96 -1.32
CA HIS A 84 4.64 -5.35 0.06
C HIS A 84 5.78 -4.51 0.64
N GLN A 85 5.74 -4.17 1.93
CA GLN A 85 6.80 -3.37 2.53
C GLN A 85 8.15 -4.12 2.57
N LEU A 86 8.16 -5.42 2.89
CA LEU A 86 9.42 -6.19 2.91
C LEU A 86 10.04 -6.41 1.51
N GLU A 87 9.26 -6.25 0.44
CA GLU A 87 9.81 -6.20 -0.93
C GLU A 87 10.54 -4.88 -1.20
N GLN A 88 10.38 -3.85 -0.36
CA GLN A 88 11.18 -2.63 -0.41
C GLN A 88 12.52 -2.76 0.33
N ASP A 89 12.57 -3.58 1.38
CA ASP A 89 13.77 -3.74 2.22
C ASP A 89 14.84 -4.64 1.59
N TYR A 90 14.53 -5.31 0.47
CA TYR A 90 15.49 -6.04 -0.34
C TYR A 90 16.20 -5.10 -1.33
N HIS A 91 17.08 -4.24 -0.84
CA HIS A 91 18.10 -3.57 -1.67
C HIS A 91 19.22 -2.90 -0.89
#